data_AF-A0A9D9GGU1-F1
#
_entry.id   AF-A0A9D9GGU1-F1
#
_cell.length_a   1.000
_cell.length_b   1.000
_cell.length_c   1.000
_cell.angle_alpha   90.00
_cell.angle_beta   90.00
_cell.angle_gamma   90.00
#
_symmetry.space_group_name_H-M   'P 1'
#
loop_
_entity.id
_entity.type
_entity.pdbx_description
1 polymer ?
#
loop_
_entity_poly.entity_id
_entity_poly.type
_entity_poly.pdbx_seq_one_letter_code
_entity_poly.pdbx_strand_id
1 'polypeptide(L)'
;MKNIIKILFSAVIALSIIGCTKETEAAKDNRIATPEFTLSVHENSITVVWEAVEGAAYYEVGLTPGSIEKTDMTIHRFDNLDYGVTYVVKLQAIAADAAKSSKVGEKSITIGERIAPAYREFIPRFGAAAQAISNNGRWVVGGFDRKGFVLDLNNDKMVEFETAEFYDVADDGTAVGSNHAVNPDGDAAILIGDTMVDIDISNIAVNAGMSCATGITPDGEFIVGWFWEYDESCYYAQRFGSVIPFYYDVITGIVAVPELGDRIYNEAGATAIKAVAPDRTMLGYEQSMGIHSIIWADEYTPYEYVHFEYDSNYNPLFSLGDTQNLFTQSGRYIYGKAIDYTSGQVELPAAYDRNTDTLHTFTGGAVTAMSDDGIVFINDAPFYIGTTSYVVDITKGEPYVNVPLEEWVFDVHDIDIAAFDPMCDEDKDNNILLEGAITIGTSANGRIIVGIENTQMGYINYVIDLDGETGR
;
A
#
# COMPACT_ATOMS: atom_id res chain seq x y z
N MET A 1 16.53 55.87 -32.68
CA MET A 1 16.33 56.89 -31.64
C MET A 1 14.87 57.32 -31.67
N LYS A 2 14.13 57.05 -30.58
CA LYS A 2 12.81 57.59 -30.21
C LYS A 2 11.57 57.20 -31.04
N ASN A 3 10.70 56.45 -30.33
CA ASN A 3 9.25 56.32 -30.40
C ASN A 3 8.49 57.52 -30.99
N ILE A 4 7.30 57.28 -31.58
CA ILE A 4 6.00 57.84 -31.17
C ILE A 4 4.96 57.77 -32.32
N ILE A 5 3.85 57.06 -32.04
CA ILE A 5 2.43 57.36 -32.35
C ILE A 5 2.04 57.67 -33.80
N LYS A 6 1.20 56.79 -34.38
CA LYS A 6 0.18 57.16 -35.37
C LYS A 6 -1.17 56.53 -35.00
N ILE A 7 -2.04 57.36 -34.43
CA ILE A 7 -3.49 57.15 -34.39
C ILE A 7 -4.09 58.02 -35.51
N LEU A 8 -4.98 57.43 -36.32
CA LEU A 8 -6.25 57.97 -36.83
C LEU A 8 -6.57 57.37 -38.21
N PHE A 9 -7.54 56.45 -38.24
CA PHE A 9 -8.46 56.31 -39.36
C PHE A 9 -9.83 55.97 -38.79
N SER A 10 -10.77 56.89 -38.90
CA SER A 10 -12.20 56.60 -38.80
C SER A 10 -12.93 57.65 -39.63
N ALA A 11 -13.25 57.26 -40.85
CA ALA A 11 -14.14 58.01 -41.72
C ALA A 11 -15.58 57.79 -41.27
N VAL A 12 -16.29 58.89 -41.04
CA VAL A 12 -17.73 58.93 -40.84
C VAL A 12 -18.41 58.76 -42.20
N ILE A 13 -19.21 57.70 -42.37
CA ILE A 13 -20.31 57.68 -43.33
C ILE A 13 -21.56 57.28 -42.56
N ALA A 14 -22.40 58.27 -42.30
CA ALA A 14 -23.78 58.07 -41.91
C ALA A 14 -24.59 57.76 -43.17
N LEU A 15 -25.22 56.58 -43.21
CA LEU A 15 -26.42 56.36 -44.00
C LEU A 15 -27.45 55.67 -43.12
N SER A 16 -28.53 56.41 -42.84
CA SER A 16 -29.73 55.96 -42.16
C SER A 16 -30.60 55.15 -43.12
N ILE A 17 -30.98 53.94 -42.72
CA ILE A 17 -32.18 53.26 -43.22
C ILE A 17 -32.96 52.69 -42.03
N ILE A 18 -34.25 52.93 -42.12
CA ILE A 18 -35.35 52.68 -41.20
C ILE A 18 -35.56 51.18 -40.94
N GLY A 19 -35.80 50.84 -39.67
CA GLY A 19 -36.84 49.91 -39.24
C GLY A 19 -36.75 48.44 -39.66
N CYS A 20 -36.04 47.63 -38.86
CA CYS A 20 -36.53 46.32 -38.44
C CYS A 20 -35.81 45.93 -37.15
N THR A 21 -36.40 46.26 -36.01
CA THR A 21 -36.01 45.69 -34.72
C THR A 21 -36.40 44.21 -34.74
N LYS A 22 -35.48 43.35 -35.19
CA LYS A 22 -35.39 42.04 -34.58
C LYS A 22 -34.76 42.28 -33.22
N GLU A 23 -35.61 42.35 -32.20
CA GLU A 23 -35.19 41.89 -30.88
C GLU A 23 -34.66 40.47 -31.10
N THR A 24 -33.35 40.30 -31.05
CA THR A 24 -32.78 39.00 -30.80
C THR A 24 -33.23 38.67 -29.38
N GLU A 25 -34.30 37.90 -29.25
CA GLU A 25 -34.56 37.16 -28.02
C GLU A 25 -33.23 36.49 -27.66
N ALA A 26 -32.64 36.89 -26.54
CA ALA A 26 -31.58 36.10 -25.93
C ALA A 26 -32.18 34.71 -25.72
N ALA A 27 -31.68 33.72 -26.45
CA ALA A 27 -32.06 32.33 -26.25
C ALA A 27 -31.90 32.06 -24.75
N LYS A 28 -33.01 31.79 -24.08
CA LYS A 28 -33.03 31.48 -22.65
C LYS A 28 -32.18 30.21 -22.50
N ASP A 29 -31.00 30.33 -21.87
CA ASP A 29 -30.09 29.22 -21.61
C ASP A 29 -30.86 28.21 -20.74
N ASN A 30 -31.44 27.18 -21.34
CA ASN A 30 -32.30 26.20 -20.68
C ASN A 30 -31.49 25.13 -19.93
N ARG A 31 -30.30 25.51 -19.50
CA ARG A 31 -29.35 24.67 -18.79
C ARG A 31 -29.62 24.74 -17.29
N ILE A 32 -29.41 23.62 -16.61
CA ILE A 32 -29.37 23.58 -15.14
C ILE A 32 -28.12 24.32 -14.62
N ALA A 33 -28.12 24.65 -13.33
CA ALA A 33 -27.04 25.40 -12.72
C ALA A 33 -25.69 24.67 -12.88
N THR A 34 -24.62 25.43 -13.08
CA THR A 34 -23.26 24.86 -13.09
C THR A 34 -22.85 24.57 -11.65
N PRO A 35 -22.38 23.36 -11.33
CA PRO A 35 -21.91 23.03 -9.99
C PRO A 35 -20.77 23.96 -9.56
N GLU A 36 -20.88 24.51 -8.36
CA GLU A 36 -19.73 25.07 -7.64
C GLU A 36 -19.15 23.98 -6.75
N PHE A 37 -17.83 23.81 -6.79
CA PHE A 37 -17.16 22.71 -6.10
C PHE A 37 -15.86 23.16 -5.43
N THR A 38 -15.47 22.49 -4.37
CA THR A 38 -14.18 22.67 -3.70
C THR A 38 -13.26 21.51 -4.01
N LEU A 39 -11.97 21.81 -4.06
CA LEU A 39 -10.92 20.83 -4.24
C LEU A 39 -10.04 20.82 -2.98
N SER A 40 -9.66 19.63 -2.54
CA SER A 40 -8.62 19.44 -1.52
C SER A 40 -7.65 18.38 -2.00
N VAL A 41 -6.35 18.64 -1.84
CA VAL A 41 -5.31 17.62 -2.01
C VAL A 41 -5.08 16.94 -0.67
N HIS A 42 -5.02 15.62 -0.70
CA HIS A 42 -4.41 14.83 0.34
C HIS A 42 -3.37 13.93 -0.32
N GLU A 43 -2.09 14.25 -0.11
CA GLU A 43 -0.96 13.51 -0.71
C GLU A 43 -1.05 13.50 -2.23
N ASN A 44 -1.19 12.32 -2.85
CA ASN A 44 -1.34 12.13 -4.29
C ASN A 44 -2.81 11.91 -4.72
N SER A 45 -3.77 12.39 -3.93
CA SER A 45 -5.19 12.32 -4.25
C SER A 45 -5.84 13.70 -4.30
N ILE A 46 -6.91 13.82 -5.10
CA ILE A 46 -7.76 15.02 -5.16
C ILE A 46 -9.18 14.63 -4.77
N THR A 47 -9.69 15.23 -3.70
CA THR A 47 -11.10 15.14 -3.33
C THR A 47 -11.86 16.35 -3.87
N VAL A 48 -12.97 16.07 -4.55
CA VAL A 48 -13.89 17.03 -5.16
C VAL A 48 -15.21 16.96 -4.41
N VAL A 49 -15.68 18.09 -3.87
CA VAL A 49 -16.96 18.16 -3.14
C VAL A 49 -17.81 19.28 -3.72
N TRP A 50 -19.10 19.02 -3.92
CA TRP A 50 -20.06 20.00 -4.41
C TRP A 50 -21.43 19.85 -3.74
N GLU A 51 -22.31 20.80 -4.00
CA GLU A 51 -23.71 20.73 -3.57
C GLU A 51 -24.59 20.15 -4.68
N ALA A 52 -25.67 19.46 -4.30
CA ALA A 52 -26.60 18.89 -5.28
C ALA A 52 -27.24 19.97 -6.16
N VAL A 53 -27.18 19.79 -7.49
CA VAL A 53 -27.81 20.68 -8.47
C VAL A 53 -29.23 20.23 -8.76
N GLU A 54 -30.20 21.12 -8.55
CA GLU A 54 -31.60 20.85 -8.87
C GLU A 54 -31.79 20.51 -10.36
N GLY A 55 -32.45 19.37 -10.62
CA GLY A 55 -32.69 18.87 -11.97
C GLY A 55 -31.54 18.06 -12.58
N ALA A 56 -30.44 17.86 -11.86
CA ALA A 56 -29.41 16.91 -12.24
C ALA A 56 -29.91 15.46 -12.01
N ALA A 57 -29.69 14.60 -13.00
CA ALA A 57 -29.87 13.16 -12.90
C ALA A 57 -28.59 12.45 -12.46
N TYR A 58 -27.42 13.00 -12.81
CA TYR A 58 -26.09 12.55 -12.36
C TYR A 58 -25.04 13.65 -12.65
N TYR A 59 -23.79 13.39 -12.30
CA TYR A 59 -22.65 14.26 -12.56
C TYR A 59 -21.58 13.54 -13.38
N GLU A 60 -20.89 14.29 -14.24
CA GLU A 60 -19.65 13.87 -14.88
C GLU A 60 -18.49 14.63 -14.26
N VAL A 61 -17.55 13.90 -13.66
CA VAL A 61 -16.33 14.43 -13.03
C VAL A 61 -15.15 14.00 -13.89
N GLY A 62 -14.39 14.96 -14.40
CA GLY A 62 -13.22 14.70 -15.25
C GLY A 62 -11.94 15.20 -14.62
N LEU A 63 -10.84 14.52 -14.90
CA LEU A 63 -9.50 14.93 -14.55
C LEU A 63 -8.65 15.07 -15.82
N THR A 64 -7.87 16.13 -15.94
CA THR A 64 -6.93 16.31 -17.06
C THR A 64 -5.51 16.56 -16.54
N PRO A 65 -4.52 15.73 -16.91
CA PRO A 65 -4.65 14.49 -17.68
C PRO A 65 -5.48 13.42 -16.91
N GLY A 66 -6.23 12.57 -17.61
CA GLY A 66 -7.04 11.53 -16.95
C GLY A 66 -8.37 11.18 -17.61
N SER A 67 -9.25 10.55 -16.82
CA SER A 67 -10.56 10.01 -17.20
C SER A 67 -11.70 11.01 -16.96
N ILE A 68 -12.88 10.68 -17.49
CA ILE A 68 -14.17 11.28 -17.10
C ILE A 68 -15.01 10.15 -16.52
N GLU A 69 -15.53 10.36 -15.31
CA GLU A 69 -16.31 9.40 -14.54
C GLU A 69 -17.70 9.93 -14.26
N LYS A 70 -18.65 9.00 -14.09
CA LYS A 70 -20.05 9.31 -13.80
C LYS A 70 -20.38 8.93 -12.36
N THR A 71 -20.99 9.85 -11.62
CA THR A 71 -21.43 9.62 -10.24
C THR A 71 -22.78 10.28 -9.97
N ASP A 72 -23.58 9.70 -9.08
CA ASP A 72 -24.78 10.31 -8.52
C ASP A 72 -24.54 10.93 -7.14
N MET A 73 -23.35 10.75 -6.57
CA MET A 73 -22.91 11.38 -5.33
C MET A 73 -22.47 12.83 -5.55
N THR A 74 -22.32 13.57 -4.47
CA THR A 74 -21.83 14.97 -4.46
C THR A 74 -20.40 15.10 -3.92
N ILE A 75 -19.69 13.97 -3.89
CA ILE A 75 -18.29 13.84 -3.55
C ILE A 75 -17.65 12.83 -4.51
N HIS A 76 -16.41 13.10 -4.91
CA HIS A 76 -15.62 12.19 -5.73
C HIS A 76 -14.14 12.34 -5.38
N ARG A 77 -13.39 11.23 -5.44
CA ARG A 77 -11.97 11.19 -5.12
C ARG A 77 -11.21 10.57 -6.28
N PHE A 78 -10.16 11.27 -6.73
CA PHE A 78 -9.18 10.76 -7.67
C PHE A 78 -7.93 10.34 -6.90
N ASP A 79 -7.47 9.11 -7.06
CA ASP A 79 -6.32 8.54 -6.38
C ASP A 79 -5.15 8.29 -7.34
N ASN A 80 -3.98 7.96 -6.78
CA ASN A 80 -2.77 7.57 -7.53
C ASN A 80 -2.33 8.60 -8.59
N LEU A 81 -2.40 9.88 -8.24
CA LEU A 81 -1.98 10.96 -9.12
C LEU A 81 -0.48 11.20 -9.05
N ASP A 82 0.09 11.73 -10.13
CA ASP A 82 1.50 12.06 -10.21
C ASP A 82 1.82 13.29 -9.36
N TYR A 83 2.89 13.20 -8.57
CA TYR A 83 3.38 14.34 -7.79
C TYR A 83 3.95 15.44 -8.70
N GLY A 84 3.86 16.70 -8.24
CA GLY A 84 4.30 17.86 -9.02
C GLY A 84 3.45 18.18 -10.26
N VAL A 85 2.41 17.39 -10.55
CA VAL A 85 1.53 17.61 -11.69
C VAL A 85 0.36 18.51 -11.30
N THR A 86 0.08 19.49 -12.16
CA THR A 86 -1.16 20.28 -12.11
C THR A 86 -2.26 19.57 -12.88
N TYR A 87 -3.30 19.19 -12.15
CA TYR A 87 -4.51 18.63 -12.72
C TYR A 87 -5.58 19.69 -12.92
N VAL A 88 -6.40 19.51 -13.97
CA VAL A 88 -7.63 20.28 -14.17
C VAL A 88 -8.81 19.37 -13.87
N VAL A 89 -9.51 19.66 -12.78
CA VAL A 89 -10.78 19.00 -12.44
C VAL A 89 -11.90 19.69 -13.20
N LYS A 90 -12.74 18.90 -13.85
CA LYS A 90 -13.91 19.31 -14.60
C LYS A 90 -15.14 18.69 -13.96
N LEU A 91 -16.19 19.48 -13.74
CA LEU A 91 -17.44 19.00 -13.17
C LEU A 91 -18.63 19.51 -13.97
N GLN A 92 -19.51 18.59 -14.37
CA GLN A 92 -20.74 18.91 -15.08
C GLN A 92 -21.93 18.20 -14.46
N ALA A 93 -23.03 18.92 -14.25
CA ALA A 93 -24.31 18.32 -13.89
C ALA A 93 -25.07 17.93 -15.16
N ILE A 94 -25.51 16.67 -15.23
CA ILE A 94 -26.22 16.13 -16.38
C ILE A 94 -27.70 15.95 -16.02
N ALA A 95 -28.58 16.59 -16.79
CA ALA A 95 -30.02 16.39 -16.66
C ALA A 95 -30.48 15.13 -17.40
N ALA A 96 -31.68 14.62 -17.08
CA ALA A 96 -32.29 13.50 -17.82
C ALA A 96 -32.47 13.81 -19.32
N ASP A 97 -32.66 15.09 -19.65
CA ASP A 97 -32.55 15.61 -21.01
C ASP A 97 -31.16 16.25 -21.17
N ALA A 98 -30.25 15.55 -21.85
CA ALA A 98 -28.85 15.98 -22.00
C ALA A 98 -28.72 17.37 -22.66
N ALA A 99 -29.72 17.85 -23.39
CA ALA A 99 -29.73 19.21 -23.95
C ALA A 99 -29.83 20.30 -22.86
N LYS A 100 -30.21 19.93 -21.63
CA LYS A 100 -30.36 20.83 -20.46
C LYS A 100 -29.23 20.70 -19.44
N SER A 101 -28.20 19.90 -19.71
CA SER A 101 -27.04 19.77 -18.82
C SER A 101 -26.33 21.10 -18.60
N SER A 102 -25.68 21.24 -17.44
CA SER A 102 -24.98 22.47 -17.08
C SER A 102 -23.81 22.76 -18.03
N LYS A 103 -23.19 23.94 -17.85
CA LYS A 103 -21.82 24.14 -18.36
C LYS A 103 -20.85 23.30 -17.52
N VAL A 104 -19.68 23.03 -18.07
CA VAL A 104 -18.57 22.41 -17.34
C VAL A 104 -17.93 23.48 -16.46
N GLY A 105 -17.88 23.23 -15.16
CA GLY A 105 -17.03 23.98 -14.22
C GLY A 105 -15.62 23.40 -14.25
N GLU A 106 -14.60 24.25 -14.19
CA GLU A 106 -13.20 23.82 -14.23
C GLU A 106 -12.41 24.50 -13.09
N LYS A 107 -11.60 23.73 -12.36
CA LYS A 107 -10.64 24.24 -11.37
C LYS A 107 -9.33 23.45 -11.46
N SER A 108 -8.22 24.17 -11.42
CA SER A 108 -6.89 23.56 -11.36
C SER A 108 -6.46 23.34 -9.92
N ILE A 109 -5.76 22.25 -9.67
CA ILE A 109 -5.09 21.97 -8.41
C ILE A 109 -3.80 21.21 -8.69
N THR A 110 -2.77 21.48 -7.90
CA THR A 110 -1.45 20.86 -8.06
C THR A 110 -1.26 19.87 -6.94
N ILE A 111 -0.94 18.63 -7.28
CA ILE A 111 -0.37 17.69 -6.31
C ILE A 111 1.00 18.23 -5.92
N GLY A 112 1.29 18.30 -4.62
CA GLY A 112 2.57 18.81 -4.12
C GLY A 112 3.76 18.10 -4.77
N GLU A 113 4.93 18.73 -4.75
CA GLU A 113 6.14 18.02 -5.14
C GLU A 113 6.41 16.87 -4.17
N ARG A 114 6.93 15.78 -4.73
CA ARG A 114 7.40 14.66 -3.93
C ARG A 114 8.71 15.07 -3.28
N ILE A 115 8.73 15.11 -1.95
CA ILE A 115 9.94 15.40 -1.18
C ILE A 115 10.46 14.07 -0.63
N ALA A 116 10.62 13.07 -1.50
CA ALA A 116 11.39 11.88 -1.16
C ALA A 116 12.77 12.04 -1.81
N PRO A 117 13.87 11.89 -1.07
CA PRO A 117 15.18 11.85 -1.70
C PRO A 117 15.27 10.60 -2.58
N ALA A 118 15.96 10.72 -3.73
CA ALA A 118 16.25 9.57 -4.61
C ALA A 118 16.84 8.38 -3.83
N TYR A 119 17.60 8.69 -2.79
CA TYR A 119 18.14 7.74 -1.84
C TYR A 119 18.23 8.34 -0.44
N ARG A 120 17.93 7.55 0.58
CA ARG A 120 18.12 7.89 1.98
C ARG A 120 18.57 6.70 2.80
N GLU A 121 19.63 6.89 3.56
CA GLU A 121 20.03 6.00 4.65
C GLU A 121 19.60 6.54 6.00
N PHE A 122 19.34 5.64 6.93
CA PHE A 122 19.22 5.96 8.34
C PHE A 122 19.54 4.76 9.22
N ILE A 123 20.09 5.06 10.39
CA ILE A 123 20.33 4.10 11.45
C ILE A 123 19.48 4.54 12.64
N PRO A 124 18.36 3.85 12.91
CA PRO A 124 17.60 4.09 14.13
C PRO A 124 18.50 3.89 15.35
N ARG A 125 18.34 4.74 16.38
CA ARG A 125 19.15 4.73 17.61
C ARG A 125 19.23 3.37 18.28
N PHE A 126 18.24 2.52 18.04
CA PHE A 126 18.07 1.24 18.68
C PHE A 126 18.30 0.04 17.77
N GLY A 127 18.81 0.26 16.55
CA GLY A 127 18.99 -0.80 15.56
C GLY A 127 17.65 -1.41 15.14
N ALA A 128 16.56 -0.63 15.14
CA ALA A 128 15.30 -1.07 14.57
C ALA A 128 15.47 -1.32 13.06
N ALA A 129 14.93 -2.45 12.59
CA ALA A 129 14.84 -2.74 11.18
C ALA A 129 13.50 -2.20 10.67
N ALA A 130 13.50 -1.60 9.50
CA ALA A 130 12.29 -1.31 8.77
C ALA A 130 11.49 -2.62 8.59
N GLN A 131 10.18 -2.50 8.55
CA GLN A 131 9.25 -3.62 8.42
C GLN A 131 8.28 -3.40 7.26
N ALA A 132 7.86 -2.15 7.02
CA ALA A 132 6.89 -1.81 5.98
C ALA A 132 7.06 -0.39 5.45
N ILE A 133 6.44 -0.15 4.30
CA ILE A 133 6.24 1.16 3.68
C ILE A 133 4.78 1.29 3.24
N SER A 134 4.18 2.48 3.39
CA SER A 134 2.80 2.74 2.96
C SER A 134 2.64 2.70 1.43
N ASN A 135 1.41 2.51 0.94
CA ASN A 135 1.08 2.41 -0.49
C ASN A 135 1.56 3.62 -1.29
N ASN A 136 1.32 4.81 -0.74
CA ASN A 136 1.72 6.09 -1.32
C ASN A 136 3.25 6.34 -1.25
N GLY A 137 4.00 5.43 -0.62
CA GLY A 137 5.45 5.51 -0.47
C GLY A 137 5.93 6.59 0.50
N ARG A 138 5.06 7.15 1.33
CA ARG A 138 5.42 8.26 2.21
C ARG A 138 5.96 7.80 3.55
N TRP A 139 5.37 6.77 4.13
CA TRP A 139 5.62 6.38 5.51
C TRP A 139 6.39 5.08 5.57
N VAL A 140 7.45 5.06 6.37
CA VAL A 140 8.21 3.84 6.66
C VAL A 140 8.12 3.58 8.15
N VAL A 141 7.87 2.33 8.52
CA VAL A 141 7.85 1.90 9.91
C VAL A 141 8.78 0.76 10.15
N GLY A 142 9.20 0.60 11.40
CA GLY A 142 10.06 -0.50 11.79
C GLY A 142 10.04 -0.82 13.26
N GLY A 143 10.64 -1.96 13.58
CA GLY A 143 10.66 -2.55 14.91
C GLY A 143 11.86 -3.48 15.11
N PHE A 144 12.40 -3.50 16.32
CA PHE A 144 13.33 -4.52 16.84
C PHE A 144 13.44 -4.40 18.37
N ASP A 145 13.37 -5.53 19.08
CA ASP A 145 13.60 -5.62 20.53
C ASP A 145 12.81 -4.58 21.35
N ARG A 146 11.49 -4.55 21.09
CA ARG A 146 10.46 -3.69 21.75
C ARG A 146 10.58 -2.20 21.43
N LYS A 147 11.35 -1.86 20.41
CA LYS A 147 11.63 -0.49 20.00
C LYS A 147 11.35 -0.34 18.52
N GLY A 148 10.99 0.87 18.11
CA GLY A 148 10.47 1.07 16.76
C GLY A 148 10.56 2.52 16.34
N PHE A 149 10.18 2.75 15.09
CA PHE A 149 10.15 4.08 14.51
C PHE A 149 9.04 4.23 13.49
N VAL A 150 8.67 5.48 13.26
CA VAL A 150 7.88 5.93 12.11
C VAL A 150 8.63 7.06 11.43
N LEU A 151 8.80 6.95 10.13
CA LEU A 151 9.51 7.90 9.29
C LEU A 151 8.56 8.48 8.25
N ASP A 152 8.37 9.81 8.29
CA ASP A 152 7.72 10.59 7.23
C ASP A 152 8.78 11.00 6.21
N LEU A 153 8.79 10.35 5.05
CA LEU A 153 9.75 10.65 3.99
C LEU A 153 9.57 12.06 3.43
N ASN A 154 8.31 12.54 3.31
CA ASN A 154 8.01 13.86 2.77
C ASN A 154 8.50 15.00 3.66
N ASN A 155 8.46 14.82 4.98
CA ASN A 155 8.88 15.84 5.93
C ASN A 155 10.28 15.62 6.50
N ASP A 156 10.96 14.55 6.08
CA ASP A 156 12.25 14.14 6.62
C ASP A 156 12.23 14.02 8.16
N LYS A 157 11.14 13.48 8.72
CA LYS A 157 10.91 13.41 10.17
C LYS A 157 10.80 11.97 10.62
N MET A 158 11.73 11.53 11.47
CA MET A 158 11.68 10.25 12.16
C MET A 158 11.25 10.45 13.62
N VAL A 159 10.29 9.64 14.06
CA VAL A 159 9.88 9.52 15.47
C VAL A 159 10.23 8.12 15.94
N GLU A 160 10.94 8.01 17.06
CA GLU A 160 11.39 6.74 17.62
C GLU A 160 10.70 6.46 18.95
N PHE A 161 10.45 5.18 19.22
CA PHE A 161 9.70 4.68 20.36
C PHE A 161 10.54 3.64 21.11
N GLU A 162 10.67 3.81 22.43
CA GLU A 162 11.44 2.89 23.28
C GLU A 162 10.65 1.67 23.76
N THR A 163 9.33 1.71 23.57
CA THR A 163 8.39 0.73 24.11
C THR A 163 7.35 0.34 23.08
N ALA A 164 7.63 0.48 21.79
CA ALA A 164 6.71 0.07 20.74
C ALA A 164 7.47 -0.43 19.52
N GLU A 165 6.93 -1.45 18.86
CA GLU A 165 7.38 -1.95 17.55
C GLU A 165 6.24 -1.75 16.54
N PHE A 166 6.57 -1.48 15.29
CA PHE A 166 5.60 -1.30 14.22
C PHE A 166 5.88 -2.26 13.08
N TYR A 167 4.82 -2.86 12.55
CA TYR A 167 4.89 -3.88 11.51
C TYR A 167 4.27 -3.42 10.20
N ASP A 168 3.32 -2.49 10.23
CA ASP A 168 2.65 -1.98 9.03
C ASP A 168 2.16 -0.53 9.19
N VAL A 169 1.90 0.17 8.08
CA VAL A 169 1.55 1.59 8.07
C VAL A 169 0.63 1.99 6.91
N ALA A 170 -0.43 2.73 7.23
CA ALA A 170 -1.39 3.28 6.29
C ALA A 170 -0.88 4.54 5.59
N ASP A 171 -1.59 5.00 4.56
CA ASP A 171 -1.20 6.15 3.75
C ASP A 171 -1.20 7.46 4.53
N ASP A 172 -2.04 7.59 5.56
CA ASP A 172 -2.09 8.77 6.42
C ASP A 172 -1.03 8.80 7.53
N GLY A 173 -0.21 7.75 7.62
CA GLY A 173 0.83 7.57 8.65
C GLY A 173 0.35 6.86 9.91
N THR A 174 -0.89 6.37 9.93
CA THR A 174 -1.37 5.49 10.99
C THR A 174 -0.59 4.18 10.95
N ALA A 175 0.16 3.89 12.01
CA ALA A 175 0.99 2.68 12.09
C ALA A 175 0.40 1.67 13.07
N VAL A 176 0.63 0.39 12.83
CA VAL A 176 0.16 -0.69 13.71
C VAL A 176 1.31 -1.54 14.21
N GLY A 177 1.17 -2.03 15.44
CA GLY A 177 2.14 -2.94 16.00
C GLY A 177 1.86 -3.41 17.42
N SER A 178 2.91 -3.41 18.24
CA SER A 178 2.87 -3.84 19.65
C SER A 178 3.41 -2.74 20.56
N ASN A 179 2.67 -2.42 21.61
CA ASN A 179 3.07 -1.52 22.69
C ASN A 179 3.51 -2.33 23.92
N HIS A 180 4.73 -2.08 24.38
CA HIS A 180 5.38 -2.74 25.50
C HIS A 180 5.44 -1.89 26.78
N ALA A 181 4.81 -0.70 26.78
CA ALA A 181 4.88 0.24 27.91
C ALA A 181 4.17 -0.29 29.16
N VAL A 182 3.05 -0.98 28.97
CA VAL A 182 2.20 -1.51 30.06
C VAL A 182 2.42 -3.01 30.23
N ASN A 183 2.38 -3.75 29.11
CA ASN A 183 2.62 -5.19 29.06
C ASN A 183 3.98 -5.49 28.41
N PRO A 184 4.98 -6.04 29.12
CA PRO A 184 6.28 -6.33 28.53
C PRO A 184 6.22 -7.38 27.41
N ASP A 185 5.16 -8.21 27.39
CA ASP A 185 4.93 -9.19 26.33
C ASP A 185 4.31 -8.54 25.08
N GLY A 186 3.77 -7.32 25.19
CA GLY A 186 3.25 -6.52 24.09
C GLY A 186 1.72 -6.55 23.99
N ASP A 187 1.12 -5.37 23.86
CA ASP A 187 -0.29 -5.18 23.57
C ASP A 187 -0.47 -4.67 22.14
N ALA A 188 -1.44 -5.20 21.39
CA ALA A 188 -1.76 -4.72 20.05
C ALA A 188 -2.10 -3.24 20.11
N ALA A 189 -1.46 -2.42 19.27
CA ALA A 189 -1.58 -0.98 19.37
C ALA A 189 -1.54 -0.28 18.01
N ILE A 190 -2.05 0.94 18.01
CA ILE A 190 -2.17 1.83 16.86
C ILE A 190 -1.49 3.15 17.21
N LEU A 191 -0.64 3.64 16.32
CA LEU A 191 -0.12 5.00 16.36
C LEU A 191 -0.97 5.88 15.45
N ILE A 192 -1.62 6.89 16.02
CA ILE A 192 -2.32 7.94 15.26
C ILE A 192 -1.62 9.27 15.51
N GLY A 193 -0.96 9.80 14.48
CA GLY A 193 -0.06 10.93 14.62
C GLY A 193 1.12 10.60 15.55
N ASP A 194 1.23 11.30 16.68
CA ASP A 194 2.27 11.06 17.70
C ASP A 194 1.71 10.31 18.94
N THR A 195 0.49 9.75 18.87
CA THR A 195 -0.20 9.13 20.01
C THR A 195 -0.39 7.63 19.82
N MET A 196 0.13 6.84 20.75
CA MET A 196 -0.13 5.40 20.84
C MET A 196 -1.47 5.13 21.53
N VAL A 197 -2.26 4.23 20.95
CA VAL A 197 -3.55 3.77 21.44
C VAL A 197 -3.55 2.24 21.44
N ASP A 198 -3.75 1.64 22.61
CA ASP A 198 -3.86 0.18 22.73
C ASP A 198 -5.24 -0.29 22.22
N ILE A 199 -5.26 -1.39 21.48
CA ILE A 199 -6.48 -2.05 21.02
C ILE A 199 -7.02 -2.90 22.17
N ASP A 200 -8.20 -2.55 22.67
CA ASP A 200 -8.84 -3.29 23.77
C ASP A 200 -9.43 -4.62 23.27
N ILE A 201 -8.66 -5.70 23.43
CA ILE A 201 -9.08 -7.06 23.10
C ILE A 201 -9.77 -7.80 24.26
N SER A 202 -10.04 -7.13 25.39
CA SER A 202 -10.61 -7.77 26.60
C SER A 202 -12.01 -8.36 26.39
N ASN A 203 -12.71 -7.93 25.33
CA ASN A 203 -14.01 -8.49 24.95
C ASN A 203 -13.91 -9.86 24.27
N ILE A 204 -12.73 -10.22 23.73
CA ILE A 204 -12.51 -11.48 23.00
C ILE A 204 -11.45 -12.38 23.64
N ALA A 205 -10.66 -11.86 24.58
CA ALA A 205 -9.66 -12.61 25.33
C ALA A 205 -10.04 -12.73 26.81
N VAL A 206 -9.90 -13.92 27.38
CA VAL A 206 -10.12 -14.17 28.82
C VAL A 206 -8.85 -13.86 29.60
N ASN A 207 -7.69 -14.25 29.05
CA ASN A 207 -6.38 -13.98 29.63
C ASN A 207 -5.33 -13.79 28.53
N ALA A 208 -5.42 -12.65 27.84
CA ALA A 208 -4.44 -12.29 26.81
C ALA A 208 -3.04 -12.19 27.41
N GLY A 209 -2.10 -12.94 26.84
CA GLY A 209 -0.69 -12.85 27.15
C GLY A 209 0.00 -11.74 26.36
N MET A 210 0.21 -12.03 25.09
CA MET A 210 0.83 -11.15 24.09
C MET A 210 -0.19 -10.86 23.00
N SER A 211 -0.29 -9.61 22.54
CA SER A 211 -1.06 -9.27 21.36
C SER A 211 -0.30 -8.33 20.43
N CYS A 212 -0.59 -8.45 19.14
CA CYS A 212 0.11 -7.73 18.11
C CYS A 212 -0.86 -7.39 16.97
N ALA A 213 -0.87 -6.12 16.55
CA ALA A 213 -1.46 -5.73 15.28
C ALA A 213 -0.37 -5.84 14.20
N THR A 214 -0.66 -6.51 13.09
CA THR A 214 0.37 -6.89 12.10
C THR A 214 0.10 -6.32 10.72
N GLY A 215 -1.12 -5.89 10.43
CA GLY A 215 -1.48 -5.33 9.13
C GLY A 215 -2.57 -4.28 9.24
N ILE A 216 -2.55 -3.29 8.34
CA ILE A 216 -3.54 -2.22 8.26
C ILE A 216 -3.90 -1.94 6.80
N THR A 217 -5.17 -1.64 6.52
CA THR A 217 -5.56 -1.21 5.18
C THR A 217 -4.98 0.16 4.84
N PRO A 218 -4.77 0.49 3.55
CA PRO A 218 -4.14 1.75 3.16
C PRO A 218 -4.89 3.01 3.62
N ASP A 219 -6.22 2.90 3.75
CA ASP A 219 -7.09 3.96 4.28
C ASP A 219 -7.08 4.07 5.81
N GLY A 220 -6.40 3.15 6.52
CA GLY A 220 -6.30 3.12 7.97
C GLY A 220 -7.56 2.64 8.68
N GLU A 221 -8.59 2.17 7.97
CA GLU A 221 -9.90 1.87 8.57
C GLU A 221 -10.00 0.47 9.17
N PHE A 222 -9.16 -0.47 8.72
CA PHE A 222 -9.27 -1.87 9.10
C PHE A 222 -7.90 -2.46 9.43
N ILE A 223 -7.81 -3.05 10.62
CA ILE A 223 -6.57 -3.57 11.20
C ILE A 223 -6.73 -5.04 11.48
N VAL A 224 -5.66 -5.80 11.29
CA VAL A 224 -5.61 -7.22 11.61
C VAL A 224 -4.45 -7.52 12.54
N GLY A 225 -4.59 -8.60 13.29
CA GLY A 225 -3.56 -9.04 14.20
C GLY A 225 -3.84 -10.40 14.80
N TRP A 226 -3.15 -10.68 15.89
CA TRP A 226 -3.32 -11.89 16.66
C TRP A 226 -3.07 -11.63 18.15
N PHE A 227 -3.61 -12.51 18.98
CA PHE A 227 -3.32 -12.52 20.42
C PHE A 227 -3.10 -13.94 20.92
N TRP A 228 -2.33 -14.05 22.00
CA TRP A 228 -2.08 -15.30 22.70
C TRP A 228 -3.10 -15.49 23.81
N GLU A 229 -3.83 -16.59 23.76
CA GLU A 229 -4.72 -17.03 24.83
C GLU A 229 -4.09 -18.24 25.53
N TYR A 230 -3.73 -18.05 26.80
CA TYR A 230 -3.15 -19.11 27.62
C TYR A 230 -4.23 -20.03 28.23
N ASP A 231 -5.49 -19.58 28.27
CA ASP A 231 -6.60 -20.42 28.71
C ASP A 231 -7.14 -21.28 27.55
N GLU A 232 -6.63 -22.51 27.45
CA GLU A 232 -7.12 -23.52 26.49
C GLU A 232 -8.62 -23.83 26.64
N SER A 233 -9.28 -23.42 27.74
CA SER A 233 -10.73 -23.58 27.91
C SER A 233 -11.55 -22.46 27.24
N CYS A 234 -10.91 -21.37 26.80
CA CYS A 234 -11.56 -20.30 26.05
C CYS A 234 -12.15 -20.83 24.73
N TYR A 235 -13.33 -20.30 24.36
CA TYR A 235 -14.03 -20.69 23.13
C TYR A 235 -13.16 -20.54 21.88
N TYR A 236 -12.40 -19.46 21.78
CA TYR A 236 -11.51 -19.21 20.65
C TYR A 236 -10.26 -20.09 20.71
N ALA A 237 -9.69 -20.34 21.89
CA ALA A 237 -8.54 -21.23 22.03
C ALA A 237 -8.86 -22.67 21.58
N GLN A 238 -10.08 -23.15 21.87
CA GLN A 238 -10.58 -24.43 21.39
C GLN A 238 -10.82 -24.49 19.87
N ARG A 239 -10.91 -23.32 19.21
CA ARG A 239 -11.15 -23.20 17.77
C ARG A 239 -9.88 -22.94 16.96
N PHE A 240 -8.97 -22.12 17.48
CA PHE A 240 -7.81 -21.56 16.77
C PHE A 240 -6.46 -21.91 17.42
N GLY A 241 -6.45 -22.70 18.49
CA GLY A 241 -5.25 -22.92 19.29
C GLY A 241 -4.89 -21.70 20.15
N SER A 242 -3.65 -21.66 20.63
CA SER A 242 -3.21 -20.60 21.56
C SER A 242 -2.97 -19.25 20.91
N VAL A 243 -2.87 -19.18 19.59
CA VAL A 243 -2.73 -17.93 18.82
C VAL A 243 -4.02 -17.73 18.04
N ILE A 244 -4.73 -16.66 18.36
CA ILE A 244 -6.06 -16.38 17.83
C ILE A 244 -5.99 -15.13 16.96
N PRO A 245 -6.44 -15.19 15.70
CA PRO A 245 -6.51 -14.02 14.84
C PRO A 245 -7.61 -13.06 15.28
N PHE A 246 -7.42 -11.77 15.07
CA PHE A 246 -8.48 -10.77 15.23
C PHE A 246 -8.43 -9.73 14.12
N TYR A 247 -9.54 -9.04 13.93
CA TYR A 247 -9.59 -7.78 13.21
C TYR A 247 -10.17 -6.68 14.09
N TYR A 248 -9.81 -5.45 13.77
CA TYR A 248 -10.26 -4.24 14.43
C TYR A 248 -10.70 -3.22 13.39
N ASP A 249 -11.98 -2.84 13.45
CA ASP A 249 -12.54 -1.78 12.60
C ASP A 249 -12.42 -0.45 13.36
N VAL A 250 -11.56 0.44 12.85
CA VAL A 250 -11.18 1.70 13.50
C VAL A 250 -12.37 2.66 13.58
N ILE A 251 -13.27 2.61 12.60
CA ILE A 251 -14.44 3.49 12.52
C ILE A 251 -15.48 3.13 13.59
N THR A 252 -15.72 1.84 13.78
CA THR A 252 -16.73 1.34 14.73
C THR A 252 -16.14 1.06 16.11
N GLY A 253 -14.82 0.93 16.23
CA GLY A 253 -14.13 0.50 17.44
C GLY A 253 -14.40 -0.96 17.80
N ILE A 254 -14.83 -1.77 16.84
CA ILE A 254 -15.18 -3.18 17.06
C ILE A 254 -13.95 -4.05 16.86
N VAL A 255 -13.64 -4.87 17.87
CA VAL A 255 -12.72 -6.00 17.76
C VAL A 255 -13.53 -7.28 17.60
N ALA A 256 -13.16 -8.12 16.63
CA ALA A 256 -13.79 -9.42 16.43
C ALA A 256 -12.79 -10.47 15.95
N VAL A 257 -13.15 -11.73 16.13
CA VAL A 257 -12.42 -12.89 15.61
C VAL A 257 -13.14 -13.35 14.35
N PRO A 258 -12.44 -13.57 13.21
CA PRO A 258 -13.07 -14.09 12.01
C PRO A 258 -13.85 -15.37 12.30
N GLU A 259 -15.12 -15.46 11.88
CA GLU A 259 -15.88 -16.69 12.10
C GLU A 259 -15.33 -17.80 11.18
N LEU A 260 -14.83 -18.88 11.78
CA LEU A 260 -14.58 -20.12 11.05
C LEU A 260 -15.92 -20.63 10.50
N GLY A 261 -16.04 -20.67 9.16
CA GLY A 261 -17.02 -21.52 8.50
C GLY A 261 -16.89 -23.00 8.93
N ASP A 262 -17.81 -23.86 8.49
CA ASP A 262 -17.80 -25.28 8.86
C ASP A 262 -16.40 -25.93 8.61
N ARG A 263 -15.84 -26.49 9.68
CA ARG A 263 -14.46 -26.98 9.81
C ARG A 263 -14.00 -27.91 8.68
N ILE A 264 -12.75 -27.76 8.23
CA ILE A 264 -11.91 -28.89 7.80
C ILE A 264 -10.70 -28.98 8.75
N TYR A 265 -10.83 -29.84 9.76
CA TYR A 265 -9.76 -30.50 10.53
C TYR A 265 -8.41 -29.78 10.77
N ASN A 266 -8.21 -29.22 11.97
CA ASN A 266 -7.12 -29.66 12.87
C ASN A 266 -7.34 -29.20 14.33
N GLU A 267 -7.00 -30.05 15.30
CA GLU A 267 -7.26 -29.82 16.75
C GLU A 267 -6.08 -29.16 17.49
N ALA A 268 -5.07 -28.61 16.78
CA ALA A 268 -3.83 -28.16 17.42
C ALA A 268 -3.05 -27.03 16.71
N GLY A 269 -3.63 -26.33 15.72
CA GLY A 269 -2.92 -25.31 14.94
C GLY A 269 -3.07 -23.91 15.50
N ALA A 270 -1.97 -23.23 15.82
CA ALA A 270 -1.96 -21.78 16.04
C ALA A 270 -2.24 -21.06 14.71
N THR A 271 -3.16 -20.09 14.72
CA THR A 271 -3.53 -19.30 13.53
C THR A 271 -3.18 -17.83 13.74
N ALA A 272 -2.52 -17.18 12.80
CA ALA A 272 -2.29 -15.73 12.85
C ALA A 272 -2.59 -15.07 11.50
N ILE A 273 -3.13 -13.86 11.55
CA ILE A 273 -3.25 -12.98 10.38
C ILE A 273 -1.94 -12.19 10.26
N LYS A 274 -1.48 -11.99 9.02
CA LYS A 274 -0.27 -11.24 8.70
C LYS A 274 -0.55 -9.96 7.94
N ALA A 275 -1.50 -10.00 7.02
CA ALA A 275 -1.79 -8.87 6.15
C ALA A 275 -3.29 -8.74 5.88
N VAL A 276 -3.70 -7.54 5.47
CA VAL A 276 -5.05 -7.25 5.02
C VAL A 276 -5.02 -6.41 3.75
N ALA A 277 -5.86 -6.77 2.80
CA ALA A 277 -6.02 -6.05 1.55
C ALA A 277 -7.08 -4.93 1.65
N PRO A 278 -7.09 -3.94 0.74
CA PRO A 278 -8.06 -2.84 0.74
C PRO A 278 -9.53 -3.30 0.65
N ASP A 279 -9.77 -4.45 0.02
CA ASP A 279 -11.09 -5.08 -0.06
C ASP A 279 -11.49 -5.83 1.23
N ARG A 280 -10.72 -5.66 2.32
CA ARG A 280 -10.83 -6.32 3.62
C ARG A 280 -10.59 -7.83 3.59
N THR A 281 -10.01 -8.34 2.49
CA THR A 281 -9.52 -9.70 2.44
C THR A 281 -8.35 -9.84 3.41
N MET A 282 -8.43 -10.77 4.36
CA MET A 282 -7.38 -11.05 5.33
C MET A 282 -6.56 -12.26 4.89
N LEU A 283 -5.24 -12.18 5.06
CA LEU A 283 -4.32 -13.27 4.81
C LEU A 283 -3.73 -13.73 6.13
N GLY A 284 -3.99 -14.97 6.49
CA GLY A 284 -3.33 -15.61 7.63
C GLY A 284 -2.76 -16.96 7.29
N TYR A 285 -2.17 -17.58 8.30
CA TYR A 285 -1.55 -18.88 8.20
C TYR A 285 -1.94 -19.75 9.39
N GLU A 286 -2.04 -21.05 9.13
CA GLU A 286 -2.19 -22.08 10.16
C GLU A 286 -0.84 -22.77 10.38
N GLN A 287 -0.39 -22.88 11.63
CA GLN A 287 0.88 -23.54 11.98
C GLN A 287 0.80 -25.07 11.97
N SER A 288 -0.37 -25.68 11.70
CA SER A 288 -0.53 -27.13 11.79
C SER A 288 -0.14 -27.85 10.49
N MET A 289 0.85 -28.74 10.59
CA MET A 289 1.11 -29.88 9.70
C MET A 289 1.04 -29.72 8.16
N GLY A 290 1.24 -28.53 7.57
CA GLY A 290 1.42 -28.44 6.12
C GLY A 290 0.39 -27.63 5.33
N ILE A 291 -0.54 -26.89 5.96
CA ILE A 291 -1.50 -26.02 5.24
C ILE A 291 -1.36 -24.59 5.78
N HIS A 292 -0.99 -23.63 4.93
CA HIS A 292 -0.24 -22.46 5.41
C HIS A 292 -0.72 -21.08 4.97
N SER A 293 -1.74 -20.97 4.11
CA SER A 293 -2.33 -19.67 3.78
C SER A 293 -3.85 -19.77 3.70
N ILE A 294 -4.53 -19.01 4.55
CA ILE A 294 -5.98 -18.88 4.61
C ILE A 294 -6.32 -17.47 4.13
N ILE A 295 -7.21 -17.39 3.13
CA ILE A 295 -7.87 -16.15 2.76
C ILE A 295 -9.21 -16.10 3.49
N TRP A 296 -9.44 -15.04 4.25
CA TRP A 296 -10.78 -14.65 4.68
C TRP A 296 -11.24 -13.49 3.79
N ALA A 297 -12.24 -13.70 2.95
CA ALA A 297 -12.69 -12.67 2.01
C ALA A 297 -13.54 -11.58 2.70
N ASP A 298 -14.42 -11.93 3.64
CA ASP A 298 -15.17 -10.99 4.48
C ASP A 298 -15.86 -11.73 5.67
N GLU A 299 -16.69 -11.02 6.43
CA GLU A 299 -17.47 -11.56 7.56
C GLU A 299 -18.62 -12.53 7.16
N TYR A 300 -18.90 -12.68 5.86
CA TYR A 300 -20.01 -13.49 5.32
C TYR A 300 -19.56 -14.60 4.36
N THR A 301 -18.30 -14.61 3.97
CA THR A 301 -17.75 -15.52 2.96
C THR A 301 -16.94 -16.61 3.65
N PRO A 302 -17.24 -17.89 3.39
CA PRO A 302 -16.44 -18.99 3.92
C PRO A 302 -14.96 -18.81 3.49
N TYR A 303 -14.03 -19.15 4.38
CA TYR A 303 -12.60 -19.06 4.10
C TYR A 303 -12.23 -19.92 2.89
N GLU A 304 -11.31 -19.41 2.07
CA GLU A 304 -10.74 -20.14 0.96
C GLU A 304 -9.25 -20.39 1.25
N TYR A 305 -8.85 -21.66 1.19
CA TYR A 305 -7.43 -21.98 1.15
C TYR A 305 -6.88 -21.59 -0.22
N VAL A 306 -5.71 -20.95 -0.23
CA VAL A 306 -5.06 -20.62 -1.50
C VAL A 306 -4.38 -21.87 -2.04
N HIS A 307 -5.12 -22.61 -2.86
CA HIS A 307 -4.64 -23.78 -3.58
C HIS A 307 -4.70 -23.51 -5.08
N PHE A 308 -3.54 -23.55 -5.72
CA PHE A 308 -3.42 -23.15 -7.12
C PHE A 308 -3.85 -24.26 -8.08
N GLU A 309 -3.52 -25.51 -7.73
CA GLU A 309 -3.81 -26.67 -8.57
C GLU A 309 -3.97 -27.92 -7.71
N TYR A 310 -4.72 -28.91 -8.22
CA TYR A 310 -4.90 -30.20 -7.57
C TYR A 310 -4.55 -31.34 -8.53
N ASP A 311 -3.98 -32.43 -7.99
CA ASP A 311 -3.84 -33.67 -8.75
C ASP A 311 -5.20 -34.36 -8.97
N SER A 312 -5.21 -35.45 -9.75
CA SER A 312 -6.43 -36.22 -10.00
C SER A 312 -7.05 -36.88 -8.76
N ASN A 313 -6.35 -36.86 -7.62
CA ASN A 313 -6.81 -37.37 -6.34
C ASN A 313 -7.22 -36.25 -5.38
N TYR A 314 -7.30 -35.00 -5.84
CA TYR A 314 -7.59 -33.82 -5.02
C TYR A 314 -6.53 -33.53 -3.95
N ASN A 315 -5.27 -33.93 -4.16
CA ASN A 315 -4.16 -33.42 -3.38
C ASN A 315 -3.69 -32.08 -3.97
N PRO A 316 -3.38 -31.06 -3.15
CA PRO A 316 -2.85 -29.80 -3.66
C PRO A 316 -1.49 -30.04 -4.34
N LEU A 317 -1.29 -29.48 -5.54
CA LEU A 317 0.00 -29.46 -6.21
C LEU A 317 0.89 -28.36 -5.61
N PHE A 318 0.27 -27.22 -5.29
CA PHE A 318 0.92 -26.06 -4.69
C PHE A 318 0.09 -25.46 -3.54
N SER A 319 0.77 -24.89 -2.55
CA SER A 319 0.18 -24.07 -1.48
C SER A 319 1.16 -22.95 -1.12
N LEU A 320 0.68 -21.73 -0.83
CA LEU A 320 1.55 -20.70 -0.26
C LEU A 320 1.86 -21.04 1.20
N GLY A 321 3.17 -21.20 1.48
CA GLY A 321 3.77 -21.68 2.73
C GLY A 321 4.38 -20.57 3.59
N ASP A 322 4.47 -20.84 4.89
CA ASP A 322 5.27 -20.15 5.93
C ASP A 322 4.95 -18.65 6.23
N THR A 323 5.56 -18.17 7.32
CA THR A 323 5.51 -16.87 8.02
C THR A 323 5.79 -15.62 7.20
N GLN A 324 6.03 -15.74 5.89
CA GLN A 324 6.49 -14.64 5.03
C GLN A 324 5.48 -14.24 3.97
N ASN A 325 4.29 -14.86 3.94
CA ASN A 325 3.29 -14.47 2.95
C ASN A 325 2.70 -13.10 3.27
N LEU A 326 2.70 -12.23 2.27
CA LEU A 326 2.23 -10.85 2.36
C LEU A 326 1.30 -10.56 1.18
N PHE A 327 0.49 -9.52 1.34
CA PHE A 327 -0.20 -8.90 0.22
C PHE A 327 0.70 -7.85 -0.41
N THR A 328 0.56 -7.65 -1.72
CA THR A 328 0.93 -6.34 -2.28
C THR A 328 0.00 -5.28 -1.74
N GLN A 329 0.40 -4.03 -1.89
CA GLN A 329 -0.29 -2.90 -1.30
C GLN A 329 -1.75 -2.74 -1.77
N SER A 330 -2.08 -3.07 -3.02
CA SER A 330 -3.48 -3.12 -3.47
C SER A 330 -4.20 -4.42 -3.11
N GLY A 331 -3.53 -5.37 -2.47
CA GLY A 331 -3.98 -6.73 -2.27
C GLY A 331 -4.02 -7.57 -3.55
N ARG A 332 -3.47 -7.12 -4.67
CA ARG A 332 -3.55 -7.83 -5.95
C ARG A 332 -2.80 -9.15 -5.92
N TYR A 333 -1.58 -9.14 -5.40
CA TYR A 333 -0.77 -10.34 -5.31
C TYR A 333 -0.65 -10.84 -3.89
N ILE A 334 -0.58 -12.16 -3.76
CA ILE A 334 -0.12 -12.84 -2.55
C ILE A 334 1.27 -13.37 -2.87
N TYR A 335 2.28 -12.99 -2.12
CA TYR A 335 3.65 -13.37 -2.41
C TYR A 335 4.36 -13.91 -1.19
N GLY A 336 5.38 -14.74 -1.43
CA GLY A 336 6.22 -15.33 -0.39
C GLY A 336 6.86 -16.60 -0.91
N LYS A 337 6.50 -17.74 -0.30
CA LYS A 337 6.95 -19.07 -0.72
C LYS A 337 5.76 -19.96 -1.05
N ALA A 338 5.87 -20.78 -2.09
CA ALA A 338 4.98 -21.89 -2.37
C ALA A 338 5.65 -23.23 -2.07
N ILE A 339 4.88 -24.19 -1.55
CA ILE A 339 5.30 -25.59 -1.40
C ILE A 339 4.84 -26.36 -2.63
N ASP A 340 5.78 -26.90 -3.39
CA ASP A 340 5.55 -27.82 -4.51
C ASP A 340 5.50 -29.26 -3.99
N TYR A 341 4.29 -29.84 -3.91
CA TYR A 341 4.10 -31.22 -3.47
C TYR A 341 4.50 -32.24 -4.54
N THR A 342 4.51 -31.87 -5.82
CA THR A 342 4.89 -32.77 -6.93
C THR A 342 6.38 -33.05 -6.95
N SER A 343 7.18 -32.06 -6.53
CA SER A 343 8.64 -32.18 -6.40
C SER A 343 9.09 -32.69 -5.02
N GLY A 344 8.16 -33.16 -4.19
CA GLY A 344 8.47 -33.71 -2.86
C GLY A 344 8.56 -32.66 -1.76
N GLN A 345 7.66 -31.67 -1.78
CA GLN A 345 7.57 -30.56 -0.81
C GLN A 345 8.76 -29.60 -0.90
N VAL A 346 9.07 -29.15 -2.11
CA VAL A 346 10.11 -28.14 -2.33
C VAL A 346 9.51 -26.76 -2.13
N GLU A 347 10.13 -25.92 -1.31
CA GLU A 347 9.79 -24.51 -1.19
C GLU A 347 10.36 -23.74 -2.38
N LEU A 348 9.51 -22.95 -3.04
CA LEU A 348 9.86 -22.10 -4.17
C LEU A 348 9.39 -20.67 -3.88
N PRO A 349 10.17 -19.63 -4.17
CA PRO A 349 9.64 -18.27 -4.16
C PRO A 349 8.49 -18.17 -5.16
N ALA A 350 7.38 -17.56 -4.74
CA ALA A 350 6.18 -17.51 -5.55
C ALA A 350 5.36 -16.24 -5.33
N ALA A 351 4.61 -15.87 -6.36
CA ALA A 351 3.63 -14.80 -6.34
C ALA A 351 2.36 -15.27 -7.04
N TYR A 352 1.22 -15.14 -6.38
CA TYR A 352 -0.09 -15.44 -6.92
C TYR A 352 -0.82 -14.16 -7.29
N ASP A 353 -1.21 -14.02 -8.56
CA ASP A 353 -2.03 -12.91 -9.04
C ASP A 353 -3.52 -13.24 -8.87
N ARG A 354 -4.18 -12.61 -7.90
CA ARG A 354 -5.61 -12.82 -7.61
C ARG A 354 -6.51 -12.40 -8.77
N ASN A 355 -6.07 -11.48 -9.62
CA ASN A 355 -6.87 -10.99 -10.73
C ASN A 355 -6.89 -11.97 -11.91
N THR A 356 -5.81 -12.72 -12.09
CA THR A 356 -5.64 -13.66 -13.21
C THR A 356 -5.68 -15.12 -12.79
N ASP A 357 -5.78 -15.40 -11.49
CA ASP A 357 -5.75 -16.75 -10.91
C ASP A 357 -4.51 -17.53 -11.39
N THR A 358 -3.35 -16.85 -11.37
CA THR A 358 -2.09 -17.39 -11.89
C THR A 358 -1.04 -17.43 -10.80
N LEU A 359 -0.41 -18.60 -10.61
CA LEU A 359 0.75 -18.79 -9.75
C LEU A 359 2.04 -18.62 -10.56
N HIS A 360 2.82 -17.59 -10.22
CA HIS A 360 4.17 -17.39 -10.70
C HIS A 360 5.15 -18.03 -9.71
N THR A 361 6.07 -18.85 -10.21
CA THR A 361 7.15 -19.44 -9.41
C THR A 361 8.50 -18.99 -9.94
N PHE A 362 9.46 -18.85 -9.03
CA PHE A 362 10.77 -18.29 -9.34
C PHE A 362 11.89 -19.20 -8.82
N THR A 363 13.11 -18.93 -9.27
CA THR A 363 14.32 -19.52 -8.68
C THR A 363 14.89 -18.58 -7.61
N GLY A 364 15.30 -19.14 -6.47
CA GLY A 364 15.90 -18.39 -5.36
C GLY A 364 15.33 -18.81 -4.01
N GLY A 365 15.41 -17.93 -3.02
CA GLY A 365 14.86 -18.15 -1.67
C GLY A 365 13.38 -17.80 -1.53
N ALA A 366 13.05 -16.56 -1.14
CA ALA A 366 11.68 -16.10 -0.89
C ALA A 366 11.39 -14.78 -1.60
N VAL A 367 10.14 -14.56 -2.02
CA VAL A 367 9.70 -13.22 -2.43
C VAL A 367 9.54 -12.37 -1.16
N THR A 368 10.35 -11.33 -1.00
CA THR A 368 10.36 -10.48 0.20
C THR A 368 9.55 -9.20 0.00
N ALA A 369 9.38 -8.74 -1.24
CA ALA A 369 8.49 -7.64 -1.60
C ALA A 369 7.99 -7.81 -3.03
N MET A 370 6.84 -7.22 -3.34
CA MET A 370 6.28 -7.19 -4.68
C MET A 370 5.47 -5.90 -4.91
N SER A 371 5.54 -5.34 -6.11
CA SER A 371 4.71 -4.21 -6.53
C SER A 371 3.46 -4.66 -7.29
N ASP A 372 2.44 -3.79 -7.34
CA ASP A 372 1.23 -4.05 -8.12
C ASP A 372 1.47 -4.00 -9.64
N ASP A 373 2.60 -3.43 -10.05
CA ASP A 373 3.12 -3.41 -11.42
C ASP A 373 3.81 -4.72 -11.83
N GLY A 374 3.94 -5.69 -10.92
CA GLY A 374 4.53 -7.00 -11.22
C GLY A 374 6.06 -7.04 -11.12
N ILE A 375 6.66 -6.12 -10.35
CA ILE A 375 8.07 -6.21 -9.98
C ILE A 375 8.19 -7.01 -8.68
N VAL A 376 8.97 -8.07 -8.72
CA VAL A 376 9.14 -9.06 -7.65
C VAL A 376 10.55 -8.99 -7.12
N PHE A 377 10.70 -8.84 -5.81
CA PHE A 377 11.98 -8.83 -5.11
C PHE A 377 12.18 -10.17 -4.40
N ILE A 378 13.26 -10.88 -4.75
CA ILE A 378 13.55 -12.23 -4.26
C ILE A 378 14.85 -12.18 -3.45
N ASN A 379 14.88 -12.83 -2.29
CA ASN A 379 16.08 -12.98 -1.50
C ASN A 379 16.41 -14.46 -1.28
N ASP A 380 17.67 -14.86 -1.54
CA ASP A 380 18.14 -16.25 -1.42
C ASP A 380 18.13 -16.83 0.01
N ALA A 381 18.31 -16.00 1.05
CA ALA A 381 18.05 -16.43 2.41
C ALA A 381 17.60 -15.24 3.27
N PRO A 382 16.39 -15.29 3.85
CA PRO A 382 15.75 -14.07 4.35
C PRO A 382 16.43 -13.37 5.53
N PHE A 383 17.51 -13.90 6.12
CA PHE A 383 18.15 -13.32 7.32
C PHE A 383 19.65 -13.64 7.47
N TYR A 384 20.36 -14.00 6.39
CA TYR A 384 21.80 -14.33 6.48
C TYR A 384 22.67 -13.36 5.67
N ILE A 385 23.84 -13.03 6.25
CA ILE A 385 24.90 -12.22 5.64
C ILE A 385 25.42 -12.96 4.39
N GLY A 386 25.60 -12.24 3.27
CA GLY A 386 26.10 -12.80 2.00
C GLY A 386 25.02 -13.30 1.05
N THR A 387 23.80 -12.75 1.12
CA THR A 387 22.66 -13.18 0.30
C THR A 387 22.48 -12.28 -0.90
N THR A 388 22.33 -12.88 -2.08
CA THR A 388 22.03 -12.16 -3.31
C THR A 388 20.53 -11.89 -3.38
N SER A 389 20.17 -10.62 -3.52
CA SER A 389 18.80 -10.21 -3.84
C SER A 389 18.65 -10.06 -5.34
N TYR A 390 17.51 -10.49 -5.87
CA TYR A 390 17.17 -10.41 -7.28
C TYR A 390 15.86 -9.68 -7.49
N VAL A 391 15.73 -9.10 -8.68
CA VAL A 391 14.51 -8.50 -9.19
C VAL A 391 14.03 -9.28 -10.39
N VAL A 392 12.73 -9.56 -10.41
CA VAL A 392 12.03 -10.22 -11.52
C VAL A 392 10.87 -9.32 -11.95
N ASP A 393 10.78 -9.07 -13.26
CA ASP A 393 9.65 -8.35 -13.87
C ASP A 393 8.76 -9.36 -14.57
N ILE A 394 7.64 -9.73 -13.93
CA ILE A 394 6.75 -10.77 -14.47
C ILE A 394 5.98 -10.29 -15.71
N THR A 395 5.93 -8.98 -15.94
CA THR A 395 5.25 -8.40 -17.12
C THR A 395 5.97 -8.70 -18.42
N LYS A 396 7.27 -9.06 -18.35
CA LYS A 396 8.08 -9.48 -19.51
C LYS A 396 7.80 -10.91 -19.96
N GLY A 397 7.00 -11.67 -19.20
CA GLY A 397 6.63 -13.04 -19.52
C GLY A 397 7.75 -14.07 -19.29
N GLU A 398 7.41 -15.35 -19.49
CA GLU A 398 8.32 -16.46 -19.22
C GLU A 398 9.30 -16.75 -20.39
N PRO A 399 10.52 -17.24 -20.09
CA PRO A 399 11.06 -17.49 -18.75
C PRO A 399 11.40 -16.20 -18.01
N TYR A 400 11.10 -16.14 -16.72
CA TYR A 400 11.44 -15.00 -15.88
C TYR A 400 12.96 -14.83 -15.79
N VAL A 401 13.43 -13.58 -15.90
CA VAL A 401 14.84 -13.23 -15.81
C VAL A 401 15.11 -12.65 -14.43
N ASN A 402 15.93 -13.34 -13.65
CA ASN A 402 16.45 -12.83 -12.39
C ASN A 402 17.59 -11.84 -12.68
N VAL A 403 17.42 -10.59 -12.31
CA VAL A 403 18.47 -9.56 -12.37
C VAL A 403 18.93 -9.29 -10.94
N PRO A 404 20.24 -9.35 -10.61
CA PRO A 404 20.71 -8.92 -9.30
C PRO A 404 20.20 -7.52 -8.96
N LEU A 405 19.76 -7.31 -7.70
CA LEU A 405 19.14 -6.05 -7.29
C LEU A 405 20.04 -4.85 -7.58
N GLU A 406 21.34 -4.97 -7.29
CA GLU A 406 22.30 -3.89 -7.53
C GLU A 406 22.41 -3.53 -9.01
N GLU A 407 22.51 -4.56 -9.88
CA GLU A 407 22.54 -4.38 -11.34
C GLU A 407 21.24 -3.75 -11.82
N TRP A 408 20.08 -4.17 -11.30
CA TRP A 408 18.79 -3.63 -11.70
C TRP A 408 18.64 -2.16 -11.29
N VAL A 409 18.96 -1.82 -10.04
CA VAL A 409 18.88 -0.44 -9.54
C VAL A 409 19.84 0.48 -10.32
N PHE A 410 21.05 0.01 -10.63
CA PHE A 410 22.02 0.79 -11.40
C PHE A 410 21.66 0.88 -12.89
N ASP A 411 21.47 -0.24 -13.58
CA ASP A 411 21.30 -0.25 -15.04
C ASP A 411 19.93 0.28 -15.49
N VAL A 412 18.89 0.10 -14.67
CA VAL A 412 17.53 0.52 -15.01
C VAL A 412 17.21 1.91 -14.47
N HIS A 413 17.71 2.26 -13.28
CA HIS A 413 17.33 3.49 -12.58
C HIS A 413 18.48 4.51 -12.43
N ASP A 414 19.71 4.20 -12.89
CA ASP A 414 20.93 5.02 -12.73
C ASP A 414 21.24 5.38 -11.26
N ILE A 415 20.80 4.53 -10.32
CA ILE A 415 21.06 4.69 -8.90
C ILE A 415 22.24 3.80 -8.54
N ASP A 416 23.37 4.43 -8.22
CA ASP A 416 24.61 3.74 -7.85
C ASP A 416 24.59 3.39 -6.36
N ILE A 417 24.10 2.18 -6.05
CA ILE A 417 24.08 1.72 -4.67
C ILE A 417 25.46 1.32 -4.13
N ALA A 418 26.39 1.00 -5.02
CA ALA A 418 27.77 0.65 -4.65
C ALA A 418 28.60 1.90 -4.30
N ALA A 419 28.18 3.09 -4.73
CA ALA A 419 28.76 4.36 -4.29
C ALA A 419 28.35 4.76 -2.86
N PHE A 420 27.39 4.03 -2.25
CA PHE A 420 27.06 4.19 -0.84
C PHE A 420 28.17 3.53 0.00
N ASP A 421 29.20 4.34 0.28
CA ASP A 421 30.46 4.01 0.95
C ASP A 421 30.25 3.17 2.24
N PRO A 422 31.06 2.13 2.48
CA PRO A 422 30.75 1.03 3.37
C PRO A 422 31.05 1.45 4.81
N MET A 423 30.01 1.80 5.57
CA MET A 423 30.08 1.56 7.02
C MET A 423 30.10 0.06 7.34
N CYS A 424 29.93 -0.79 6.34
CA CYS A 424 30.28 -2.20 6.35
C CYS A 424 31.80 -2.33 6.47
N ASP A 425 32.29 -2.30 7.71
CA ASP A 425 33.69 -2.54 8.08
C ASP A 425 34.13 -3.84 7.38
N GLU A 426 34.81 -3.70 6.23
CA GLU A 426 35.50 -4.80 5.57
C GLU A 426 36.46 -5.34 6.60
N ASP A 427 36.13 -6.48 7.21
CA ASP A 427 37.11 -7.23 7.94
C ASP A 427 38.09 -7.81 6.93
N LYS A 428 39.06 -6.97 6.53
CA LYS A 428 40.11 -7.28 5.57
C LYS A 428 40.93 -8.50 5.99
N ASP A 429 40.92 -8.82 7.28
CA ASP A 429 41.63 -9.96 7.83
C ASP A 429 40.81 -11.27 7.72
N ASN A 430 39.48 -11.18 7.70
CA ASN A 430 38.58 -12.34 7.60
C ASN A 430 37.90 -12.52 6.24
N ASN A 431 38.03 -11.56 5.32
CA ASN A 431 37.50 -11.63 3.95
C ASN A 431 35.97 -11.86 3.93
N ILE A 432 35.27 -11.32 4.94
CA ILE A 432 33.81 -11.36 5.04
C ILE A 432 33.30 -10.06 4.41
N LEU A 433 32.79 -10.18 3.19
CA LEU A 433 32.02 -9.14 2.55
C LEU A 433 30.64 -9.12 3.22
N LEU A 434 30.33 -8.04 3.93
CA LEU A 434 28.98 -7.77 4.44
C LEU A 434 28.14 -7.31 3.25
N GLU A 435 27.70 -8.26 2.44
CA GLU A 435 26.85 -8.02 1.27
C GLU A 435 25.50 -8.68 1.56
N GLY A 436 24.52 -7.88 1.95
CA GLY A 436 23.19 -8.42 2.24
C GLY A 436 22.15 -7.31 2.25
N ALA A 437 21.90 -6.73 1.07
CA ALA A 437 20.78 -5.84 0.87
C ALA A 437 19.49 -6.68 0.82
N ILE A 438 18.64 -6.54 1.82
CA ILE A 438 17.34 -7.20 1.91
C ILE A 438 16.26 -6.15 1.61
N THR A 439 15.60 -6.26 0.47
CA THR A 439 14.36 -5.52 0.25
C THR A 439 13.25 -6.12 1.10
N ILE A 440 12.54 -5.29 1.85
CA ILE A 440 11.48 -5.75 2.78
C ILE A 440 10.10 -5.23 2.41
N GLY A 441 10.01 -4.19 1.57
CA GLY A 441 8.75 -3.57 1.20
C GLY A 441 8.90 -2.64 0.00
N THR A 442 7.78 -2.40 -0.66
CA THR A 442 7.70 -1.45 -1.77
C THR A 442 6.37 -0.72 -1.79
N SER A 443 6.35 0.50 -2.32
CA SER A 443 5.11 1.24 -2.59
C SER A 443 4.25 0.51 -3.63
N ALA A 444 2.97 0.85 -3.72
CA ALA A 444 2.03 0.16 -4.61
C ALA A 444 2.50 0.12 -6.07
N ASN A 445 3.03 1.24 -6.56
CA ASN A 445 3.59 1.38 -7.91
C ASN A 445 5.01 0.81 -8.08
N GLY A 446 5.60 0.23 -7.04
CA GLY A 446 6.95 -0.32 -7.09
C GLY A 446 8.08 0.71 -7.15
N ARG A 447 7.78 2.01 -7.02
CA ARG A 447 8.74 3.10 -7.24
C ARG A 447 9.53 3.48 -6.02
N ILE A 448 9.05 3.11 -4.84
CA ILE A 448 9.84 3.21 -3.62
C ILE A 448 10.14 1.83 -3.12
N ILE A 449 11.39 1.62 -2.81
CA ILE A 449 11.88 0.41 -2.19
C ILE A 449 12.36 0.80 -0.81
N VAL A 450 11.92 0.05 0.20
CA VAL A 450 12.54 0.07 1.52
C VAL A 450 13.30 -1.24 1.71
N GLY A 451 14.51 -1.13 2.22
CA GLY A 451 15.33 -2.27 2.51
C GLY A 451 16.21 -2.07 3.73
N ILE A 452 16.82 -3.16 4.13
CA ILE A 452 17.76 -3.21 5.24
C ILE A 452 19.06 -3.85 4.78
N GLU A 453 20.14 -3.43 5.41
CA GLU A 453 21.44 -4.07 5.31
C GLU A 453 21.93 -4.37 6.71
N ASN A 454 22.35 -5.62 6.93
CA ASN A 454 22.89 -6.03 8.22
C ASN A 454 24.35 -5.61 8.32
N THR A 455 24.68 -4.83 9.33
CA THR A 455 26.04 -4.34 9.59
C THR A 455 26.52 -4.78 10.96
N GLN A 456 27.83 -4.65 11.22
CA GLN A 456 28.37 -4.91 12.55
C GLN A 456 27.76 -4.02 13.65
N MET A 457 27.18 -2.88 13.28
CA MET A 457 26.58 -1.91 14.20
C MET A 457 25.06 -2.04 14.34
N GLY A 458 24.43 -3.01 13.65
CA GLY A 458 22.98 -3.19 13.60
C GLY A 458 22.45 -3.11 12.16
N TYR A 459 21.17 -2.81 11.99
CA TYR A 459 20.56 -2.66 10.66
C TYR A 459 20.73 -1.23 10.14
N ILE A 460 21.37 -1.08 8.98
CA ILE A 460 21.22 0.13 8.15
C ILE A 460 19.90 -0.03 7.41
N ASN A 461 19.08 1.02 7.43
CA ASN A 461 17.85 1.06 6.68
C ASN A 461 18.04 2.03 5.52
N TYR A 462 17.56 1.65 4.34
CA TYR A 462 17.60 2.49 3.17
C TYR A 462 16.23 2.60 2.51
N VAL A 463 16.00 3.75 1.89
CA VAL A 463 14.86 4.01 1.02
C VAL A 463 15.40 4.49 -0.31
N ILE A 464 14.96 3.84 -1.38
CA ILE A 464 15.32 4.19 -2.77
C ILE A 464 14.04 4.64 -3.47
N ASP A 465 14.04 5.84 -4.02
CA ASP A 465 13.03 6.30 -4.97
C ASP A 465 13.56 6.12 -6.39
N LEU A 466 13.03 5.12 -7.07
CA LEU A 466 13.42 4.67 -8.42
C LEU A 466 13.14 5.69 -9.53
N ASP A 467 12.26 6.67 -9.26
CA ASP A 467 11.95 7.75 -10.19
C ASP A 467 12.63 9.07 -9.78
N GLY A 468 13.39 9.08 -8.68
CA GLY A 468 14.07 10.27 -8.20
C GLY A 468 15.11 10.75 -9.21
N GLU A 469 15.20 12.07 -9.44
CA GLU A 469 16.33 12.61 -10.20
C GLU A 469 17.63 12.26 -9.44
N THR A 470 18.53 11.53 -10.10
CA THR A 470 19.87 11.31 -9.60
C THR A 470 20.55 12.68 -9.53
N GLY A 471 20.54 13.30 -8.36
CA GLY A 471 21.34 14.48 -8.08
C GLY A 471 22.82 14.12 -8.10
N ARG A 472 23.38 13.90 -9.29
CA ARG A 472 24.84 13.84 -9.50
C ARG A 472 25.44 15.23 -9.51
#